data_AF-A0A2L0HXG5-F1
#
_entry.id   AF-A0A2L0HXG5-F1
#
_cell.length_a   1.000
_cell.length_b   1.000
_cell.length_c   1.000
_cell.angle_alpha   90.00
_cell.angle_beta   90.00
_cell.angle_gamma   90.00
#
_symmetry.space_group_name_H-M   'P 1'
#
loop_
_entity.id
_entity.type
_entity.pdbx_description
1 polymer ?
#
loop_
_entity_poly.entity_id
_entity_poly.type
_entity_poly.pdbx_seq_one_letter_code
_entity_poly.pdbx_strand_id
1 'polypeptide(L)'
;MNLIEQLGGYEQAKEIVFDPLHPQMTHVSNCGRHWVNEEFSHIPEINEQMKGMLKISDIRHALLAYRRANNIFELNDWVLTNNQDFSEEPCQLVEDCSFDFKYKTKSGHWGFIVKSFLPTKWRHATDEEIEAGKRLDSLIVTPTNRQMAI
;
A
#
# COMPACT_ATOMS: atom_id res chain seq x y z
N MET A 1 -4.58 -7.57 -19.04
CA MET A 1 -5.45 -6.56 -18.41
C MET A 1 -5.43 -6.80 -16.92
N ASN A 2 -4.85 -5.88 -16.15
CA ASN A 2 -4.76 -6.00 -14.69
C ASN A 2 -6.14 -5.81 -14.04
N LEU A 3 -6.30 -6.14 -12.75
CA LEU A 3 -7.60 -6.06 -12.08
C LEU A 3 -8.16 -4.62 -12.09
N ILE A 4 -7.31 -3.61 -11.89
CA ILE A 4 -7.73 -2.20 -11.87
C ILE A 4 -8.30 -1.77 -13.22
N GLU A 5 -7.67 -2.14 -14.34
CA GLU A 5 -8.16 -1.90 -15.69
C GLU A 5 -9.51 -2.61 -15.94
N GLN A 6 -9.66 -3.84 -15.44
CA GLN A 6 -10.92 -4.58 -15.54
C GLN A 6 -12.07 -3.93 -14.75
N LEU A 7 -11.76 -3.19 -13.69
CA LEU A 7 -12.72 -2.47 -12.86
C LEU A 7 -13.08 -1.09 -13.44
N GLY A 8 -12.52 -0.72 -14.59
CA GLY A 8 -12.77 0.59 -15.22
C GLY A 8 -11.77 1.67 -14.84
N GLY A 9 -10.68 1.31 -14.14
CA GLY A 9 -9.60 2.23 -13.79
C GLY A 9 -9.43 2.41 -12.28
N TYR A 10 -8.42 3.23 -11.93
CA TYR A 10 -7.99 3.45 -10.54
C TYR A 10 -9.07 4.12 -9.68
N GLU A 11 -9.70 5.19 -10.20
CA GLU A 11 -10.74 5.93 -9.45
C GLU A 11 -11.98 5.08 -9.21
N GLN A 12 -12.43 4.34 -10.23
CA GLN A 12 -13.58 3.43 -10.14
C GLN A 12 -13.31 2.31 -9.12
N ALA A 13 -12.10 1.75 -9.12
CA ALA A 13 -11.70 0.76 -8.12
C ALA A 13 -11.66 1.36 -6.69
N LYS A 14 -11.28 2.64 -6.53
CA LYS A 14 -11.35 3.33 -5.23
C LYS A 14 -12.79 3.54 -4.76
N GLU A 15 -13.68 3.99 -5.64
CA GLU A 15 -15.10 4.15 -5.33
C GLU A 15 -15.69 2.83 -4.80
N ILE A 16 -15.37 1.70 -5.45
CA ILE A 16 -15.79 0.35 -5.01
C ILE A 16 -15.20 -0.06 -3.65
N VAL A 17 -14.03 0.43 -3.25
CA VAL A 17 -13.44 0.04 -1.95
C VAL A 17 -13.92 0.93 -0.81
N PHE A 18 -14.22 2.20 -1.11
CA PHE A 18 -14.48 3.23 -0.11
C PHE A 18 -15.94 3.73 -0.09
N ASP A 19 -16.85 3.14 -0.86
CA ASP A 19 -18.29 3.45 -0.75
C ASP A 19 -18.77 3.19 0.69
N PRO A 20 -19.34 4.20 1.37
CA PRO A 20 -19.91 4.05 2.71
C PRO A 20 -20.99 2.97 2.84
N LEU A 21 -21.62 2.56 1.73
CA LEU A 21 -22.67 1.55 1.69
C LEU A 21 -22.11 0.12 1.54
N HIS A 22 -20.83 -0.06 1.20
CA HIS A 22 -20.22 -1.38 1.03
C HIS A 22 -20.19 -2.30 2.26
N PRO A 23 -20.09 -1.81 3.51
CA PRO A 23 -20.12 -2.68 4.69
C PRO A 23 -21.43 -3.48 4.81
N GLN A 24 -22.51 -3.02 4.17
CA GLN A 24 -23.87 -3.50 4.40
C GLN A 24 -24.45 -4.32 3.22
N MET A 25 -23.74 -4.48 2.09
CA MET A 25 -24.32 -5.07 0.88
C MET A 25 -23.36 -5.98 0.10
N THR A 26 -23.87 -7.12 -0.39
CA THR A 26 -23.41 -7.76 -1.63
C THR A 26 -23.78 -6.86 -2.81
N HIS A 27 -22.81 -6.16 -3.38
CA HIS A 27 -23.05 -5.20 -4.47
C HIS A 27 -22.80 -5.85 -5.83
N VAL A 28 -23.66 -5.56 -6.80
CA VAL A 28 -23.51 -5.96 -8.21
C VAL A 28 -23.09 -4.74 -8.99
N SER A 29 -21.88 -4.75 -9.56
CA SER A 29 -21.46 -3.69 -10.47
C SER A 29 -22.10 -3.83 -11.85
N ASN A 30 -22.14 -2.72 -12.60
CA ASN A 30 -22.66 -2.68 -13.98
C ASN A 30 -21.92 -3.63 -14.95
N CYS A 31 -20.74 -4.16 -14.57
CA CYS A 31 -20.02 -5.17 -15.34
C CYS A 31 -20.35 -6.61 -14.94
N GLY A 32 -21.39 -6.83 -14.11
CA GLY A 32 -21.86 -8.16 -13.69
C GLY A 32 -20.97 -8.83 -12.63
N ARG A 33 -20.03 -8.10 -12.02
CA ARG A 33 -19.18 -8.62 -10.95
C ARG A 33 -19.78 -8.34 -9.58
N HIS A 34 -19.86 -9.40 -8.78
CA HIS A 34 -20.31 -9.38 -7.40
C HIS A 34 -19.10 -9.19 -6.47
N TRP A 35 -19.17 -8.19 -5.60
CA TRP A 35 -18.22 -8.02 -4.49
C TRP A 35 -18.94 -8.24 -3.16
N VAL A 36 -18.20 -8.78 -2.21
CA VAL A 36 -18.72 -9.19 -0.91
C VAL A 36 -17.84 -8.65 0.22
N ASN A 37 -18.49 -8.14 1.28
CA ASN A 37 -17.82 -7.83 2.53
C ASN A 37 -17.50 -9.14 3.25
N GLU A 38 -16.22 -9.37 3.54
CA GLU A 38 -15.73 -10.60 4.19
C GLU A 38 -16.07 -10.68 5.69
N GLU A 39 -16.68 -9.65 6.28
CA GLU A 39 -17.09 -9.61 7.69
C GLU A 39 -17.96 -10.82 8.10
N PHE A 40 -18.77 -11.35 7.17
CA PHE A 40 -19.62 -12.52 7.38
C PHE A 40 -19.07 -13.84 6.80
N SER A 41 -17.84 -13.83 6.26
CA SER A 41 -17.20 -15.00 5.62
C SER A 41 -16.95 -16.19 6.55
N HIS A 42 -17.09 -15.98 7.86
CA HIS A 42 -17.01 -17.01 8.90
C HIS A 42 -18.23 -17.95 8.90
N ILE A 43 -19.34 -17.55 8.25
CA ILE A 43 -20.54 -18.38 8.09
C ILE A 43 -20.34 -19.30 6.86
N PRO A 44 -20.38 -20.64 7.00
CA PRO A 44 -20.05 -21.58 5.93
C PRO A 44 -20.90 -21.42 4.65
N GLU A 45 -22.19 -21.17 4.79
CA GLU A 45 -23.13 -21.00 3.68
C GLU A 45 -22.81 -19.74 2.86
N ILE A 46 -22.39 -18.67 3.54
CA ILE A 46 -21.95 -17.43 2.90
C ILE A 46 -20.61 -17.68 2.21
N ASN A 47 -19.68 -18.36 2.88
CA ASN A 47 -18.36 -18.67 2.31
C ASN A 47 -18.44 -19.47 1.00
N GLU A 48 -19.32 -20.47 0.92
CA GLU A 48 -19.56 -21.21 -0.31
C GLU A 48 -20.17 -20.32 -1.42
N GLN A 49 -21.08 -19.39 -1.08
CA GLN A 49 -21.62 -18.42 -2.04
C GLN A 49 -20.58 -17.40 -2.51
N MET A 50 -19.55 -17.14 -1.71
CA MET A 50 -18.45 -16.24 -2.06
C MET A 50 -17.44 -16.86 -3.03
N LYS A 51 -17.47 -18.19 -3.25
CA LYS A 51 -16.57 -18.84 -4.23
C LYS A 51 -16.86 -18.32 -5.64
N GLY A 52 -15.93 -17.52 -6.16
CA GLY A 52 -16.02 -16.87 -7.48
C GLY A 52 -16.43 -15.40 -7.45
N MET A 53 -16.73 -14.84 -6.27
CA MET A 53 -16.87 -13.40 -6.07
C MET A 53 -15.50 -12.76 -5.89
N LEU A 54 -15.38 -11.49 -6.32
CA LEU A 54 -14.16 -10.72 -6.10
C LEU A 54 -14.22 -10.09 -4.71
N LYS A 55 -13.19 -10.29 -3.89
CA LYS A 55 -13.16 -9.77 -2.53
C LYS A 55 -12.71 -8.31 -2.52
N ILE A 56 -13.25 -7.52 -1.61
CA ILE A 56 -12.80 -6.15 -1.38
C ILE A 56 -11.31 -6.12 -0.98
N SER A 57 -10.84 -7.14 -0.25
CA SER A 57 -9.41 -7.31 0.05
C SER A 57 -8.58 -7.44 -1.23
N ASP A 58 -9.00 -8.25 -2.21
CA ASP A 58 -8.28 -8.38 -3.50
C ASP A 58 -8.18 -7.04 -4.23
N ILE A 59 -9.26 -6.24 -4.22
CA ILE A 59 -9.27 -4.90 -4.82
C ILE A 59 -8.31 -3.97 -4.07
N ARG A 60 -8.30 -4.00 -2.73
CA ARG A 60 -7.35 -3.23 -1.90
C ARG A 60 -5.89 -3.58 -2.23
N HIS A 61 -5.57 -4.88 -2.35
CA HIS A 61 -4.23 -5.31 -2.74
C HIS A 61 -3.87 -4.84 -4.15
N ALA A 62 -4.81 -4.92 -5.09
CA ALA A 62 -4.59 -4.44 -6.46
C ALA A 62 -4.40 -2.91 -6.52
N LEU A 63 -5.13 -2.14 -5.72
CA LEU A 63 -4.95 -0.69 -5.60
C LEU A 63 -3.57 -0.35 -5.04
N LEU A 64 -3.13 -1.05 -3.99
CA LEU A 64 -1.79 -0.88 -3.44
C LEU A 64 -0.70 -1.22 -4.46
N ALA A 65 -0.82 -2.35 -5.16
CA ALA A 65 0.11 -2.75 -6.21
C ALA A 65 0.16 -1.73 -7.36
N TYR A 66 -1.00 -1.21 -7.77
CA TYR A 66 -1.10 -0.18 -8.81
C TYR A 66 -0.42 1.13 -8.37
N ARG A 67 -0.64 1.58 -7.13
CA ARG A 67 0.03 2.77 -6.57
C ARG A 67 1.55 2.62 -6.54
N ARG A 68 2.03 1.48 -6.04
CA ARG A 68 3.45 1.11 -5.99
C ARG A 68 4.08 1.16 -7.39
N ALA A 69 3.42 0.59 -8.39
CA ALA A 69 3.94 0.54 -9.76
C ALA A 69 3.95 1.90 -10.48
N ASN A 70 3.04 2.82 -10.12
CA ASN A 70 2.88 4.11 -10.79
C ASN A 70 3.42 5.30 -9.98
N ASN A 71 4.11 5.06 -8.86
CA ASN A 71 4.57 6.10 -7.93
C ASN A 71 3.47 7.09 -7.53
N ILE A 72 2.27 6.56 -7.30
CA ILE A 72 1.15 7.31 -6.74
C ILE A 72 1.25 7.18 -5.23
N PHE A 73 1.17 8.30 -4.52
CA PHE A 73 1.27 8.36 -3.06
C PHE A 73 0.01 9.01 -2.50
N GLU A 74 -0.63 8.34 -1.55
CA GLU A 74 -1.82 8.85 -0.87
C GLU A 74 -1.80 8.51 0.63
N LEU A 75 -2.81 8.99 1.36
CA LEU A 75 -2.90 8.79 2.79
C LEU A 75 -2.88 7.30 3.17
N ASN A 76 -2.23 7.00 4.29
CA ASN A 76 -1.95 5.70 4.85
C ASN A 76 -0.89 4.85 4.11
N ASP A 77 -0.33 5.34 3.01
CA ASP A 77 0.83 4.69 2.39
C ASP A 77 2.04 4.75 3.32
N TRP A 78 2.75 3.63 3.37
CA TRP A 78 4.06 3.56 4.00
C TRP A 78 5.12 3.83 2.96
N VAL A 79 5.90 4.87 3.18
CA VAL A 79 6.98 5.29 2.30
C VAL A 79 8.32 5.17 3.01
N LEU A 80 9.34 4.92 2.21
CA LEU A 80 10.71 4.87 2.65
C LEU A 80 11.55 5.70 1.69
N THR A 81 12.63 6.24 2.21
CA THR A 81 13.57 7.07 1.47
C THR A 81 14.35 6.18 0.51
N ASN A 82 14.82 6.71 -0.62
CA ASN A 82 15.68 5.95 -1.55
C ASN A 82 17.13 5.91 -1.05
N ASN A 83 17.55 6.92 -0.29
CA ASN A 83 18.87 7.12 0.31
C ASN A 83 18.77 7.21 1.84
N GLN A 84 19.85 6.91 2.56
CA GLN A 84 19.87 6.96 4.03
C GLN A 84 19.78 8.38 4.61
N ASP A 85 19.69 9.42 3.77
CA ASP A 85 19.84 10.82 4.15
C ASP A 85 18.68 11.40 4.98
N PHE A 86 17.53 10.72 5.05
CA PHE A 86 16.31 11.28 5.66
C PHE A 86 15.73 10.41 6.80
N SER A 87 15.54 9.11 6.56
CA SER A 87 14.96 8.18 7.54
C SER A 87 15.32 6.75 7.17
N GLU A 88 15.72 5.95 8.16
CA GLU A 88 15.90 4.50 8.04
C GLU A 88 14.63 3.72 8.39
N GLU A 89 13.62 4.41 8.95
CA GLU A 89 12.33 3.84 9.33
C GLU A 89 11.25 4.12 8.27
N PRO A 90 10.36 3.15 8.01
CA PRO A 90 9.15 3.39 7.22
C PRO A 90 8.29 4.49 7.83
N CYS A 91 7.83 5.39 6.98
CA CYS A 91 7.04 6.57 7.33
C CYS A 91 5.62 6.42 6.76
N GLN A 92 4.61 6.36 7.60
CA GLN A 92 3.20 6.34 7.19
C GLN A 92 2.72 7.76 6.93
N LEU A 93 2.19 8.03 5.73
CA LEU A 93 1.53 9.29 5.41
C LEU A 93 0.19 9.36 6.16
N VAL A 94 -0.03 10.39 6.98
CA VAL A 94 -1.20 10.47 7.87
C VAL A 94 -2.07 11.70 7.66
N GLU A 95 -1.54 12.75 7.05
CA GLU A 95 -2.28 13.98 6.79
C GLU A 95 -1.80 14.62 5.49
N ASP A 96 -2.73 15.10 4.68
CA ASP A 96 -2.44 15.83 3.44
C ASP A 96 -2.53 17.33 3.74
N CYS A 97 -1.38 17.99 3.76
CA CYS A 97 -1.22 19.41 4.05
C CYS A 97 -1.02 20.22 2.77
N SER A 98 -1.74 19.87 1.69
CA SER A 98 -1.65 20.48 0.36
C SER A 98 -0.32 20.21 -0.36
N PHE A 99 0.77 20.90 0.00
CA PHE A 99 2.07 20.74 -0.64
C PHE A 99 2.93 19.64 -0.01
N ASP A 100 2.60 19.28 1.23
CA ASP A 100 3.32 18.31 2.04
C ASP A 100 2.38 17.19 2.50
N PHE A 101 2.94 16.03 2.78
CA PHE A 101 2.30 15.06 3.66
C PHE A 101 2.96 15.11 5.03
N LYS A 102 2.15 15.09 6.09
CA LYS A 102 2.63 14.73 7.41
C LYS A 102 2.80 13.21 7.48
N TYR A 103 3.88 12.75 8.08
CA TYR A 103 4.10 11.33 8.34
C TYR A 103 4.28 11.02 9.81
N LYS A 104 4.09 9.75 10.16
CA LYS A 104 4.51 9.16 11.44
C LYS A 104 5.28 7.85 11.20
N THR A 105 6.17 7.51 12.10
CA THR A 105 6.88 6.21 12.13
C THR A 105 6.23 5.28 13.16
N LYS A 106 6.57 3.99 13.13
CA LYS A 106 6.16 3.05 14.20
C LYS A 106 6.73 3.44 15.57
N SER A 107 7.91 4.06 15.60
CA SER A 107 8.57 4.55 16.82
C SER A 107 7.96 5.84 17.39
N GLY A 108 6.96 6.42 16.71
CA GLY A 108 6.27 7.64 17.15
C GLY A 108 6.90 8.95 16.69
N HIS A 109 8.03 8.90 15.95
CA HIS A 109 8.57 10.08 15.27
C HIS A 109 7.62 10.56 14.17
N TRP A 110 7.60 11.86 13.92
CA TRP A 110 6.78 12.48 12.88
C TRP A 110 7.55 13.58 12.17
N GLY A 111 7.08 13.96 10.99
CA GLY A 111 7.65 15.04 10.19
C GLY A 111 6.79 15.36 8.98
N PHE A 112 7.37 16.10 8.04
CA PHE A 112 6.72 16.46 6.78
C PHE A 112 7.57 16.02 5.59
N ILE A 113 6.89 15.58 4.53
CA ILE A 113 7.49 15.22 3.24
C ILE A 113 6.86 16.09 2.17
N VAL A 114 7.68 16.87 1.48
CA VAL A 114 7.24 17.66 0.33
C VAL A 114 6.82 16.73 -0.80
N LYS A 115 5.61 16.90 -1.35
CA LYS A 115 5.06 16.00 -2.37
C LYS A 115 5.93 15.89 -3.63
N SER A 116 6.62 16.96 -4.01
CA SER A 116 7.56 16.95 -5.15
C SER A 116 8.78 16.04 -4.93
N PHE A 117 9.12 15.72 -3.67
CA PHE A 117 10.20 14.82 -3.34
C PHE A 117 9.78 13.35 -3.34
N LEU A 118 8.49 13.04 -3.21
CA LEU A 118 8.02 11.65 -3.18
C LEU A 118 8.46 10.83 -4.39
N PRO A 119 8.22 11.25 -5.66
CA PRO A 119 8.62 10.45 -6.82
C PRO A 119 10.14 10.46 -7.09
N THR A 120 10.92 11.32 -6.43
CA THR A 120 12.35 11.49 -6.72
C THR A 120 13.28 10.98 -5.63
N LYS A 121 12.86 11.05 -4.37
CA LYS A 121 13.66 10.74 -3.17
C LYS A 121 13.03 9.69 -2.28
N TRP A 122 11.77 9.32 -2.53
CA TRP A 122 11.06 8.30 -1.78
C TRP A 122 10.56 7.19 -2.70
N ARG A 123 10.18 6.09 -2.07
CA ARG A 123 9.50 4.96 -2.68
C ARG A 123 8.48 4.42 -1.69
N HIS A 124 7.59 3.56 -2.17
CA HIS A 124 6.78 2.75 -1.28
C HIS A 124 7.66 1.77 -0.49
N ALA A 125 7.39 1.62 0.80
CA ALA A 125 8.01 0.61 1.65
C ALA A 125 7.45 -0.78 1.30
N THR A 126 8.30 -1.80 1.37
CA THR A 126 7.84 -3.18 1.23
C THR A 126 7.15 -3.67 2.50
N ASP A 127 6.36 -4.73 2.40
CA ASP A 127 5.63 -5.25 3.55
C ASP A 127 6.60 -5.78 4.62
N GLU A 128 7.74 -6.34 4.20
CA GLU A 128 8.81 -6.79 5.10
C GLU A 128 9.51 -5.63 5.80
N GLU A 129 9.74 -4.51 5.13
CA GLU A 129 10.33 -3.31 5.73
C GLU A 129 9.38 -2.68 6.75
N ILE A 130 8.10 -2.61 6.42
CA ILE A 130 7.05 -2.14 7.33
C ILE A 130 7.02 -3.03 8.57
N GLU A 131 7.02 -4.35 8.40
CA GLU A 131 7.00 -5.31 9.51
C GLU A 131 8.25 -5.19 10.39
N ALA A 132 9.44 -5.17 9.77
CA ALA A 132 10.71 -5.01 10.47
C ALA A 132 10.87 -3.62 11.13
N GLY A 133 10.08 -2.63 10.70
CA GLY A 133 10.17 -1.25 11.17
C GLY A 133 11.44 -0.52 10.72
N LYS A 134 12.17 -1.06 9.75
CA LYS A 134 13.44 -0.51 9.26
C LYS A 134 13.72 -0.92 7.81
N ARG A 135 14.58 -0.16 7.14
CA ARG A 135 15.11 -0.49 5.81
C ARG A 135 15.88 -1.82 5.84
N LEU A 136 15.58 -2.71 4.89
CA LEU A 136 16.20 -4.03 4.79
C LEU A 136 17.45 -4.10 3.88
N ASP A 137 17.69 -3.07 3.06
CA ASP A 137 18.91 -2.96 2.22
C ASP A 137 20.22 -2.87 3.04
N SER A 138 20.12 -2.68 4.37
CA SER A 138 21.24 -2.63 5.31
C SER A 138 21.92 -3.98 5.59
N LEU A 139 21.46 -5.09 4.98
CA LEU A 139 22.01 -6.43 5.17
C LEU A 139 23.04 -6.90 4.13
N ILE A 140 23.43 -6.06 3.15
CA ILE A 140 24.61 -6.35 2.34
C ILE A 140 25.86 -5.93 3.12
N VAL A 141 26.35 -6.84 3.96
CA VAL A 141 27.71 -6.80 4.49
C VAL A 141 28.64 -6.74 3.27
N THR A 142 29.28 -5.59 3.04
CA THR A 142 30.39 -5.52 2.10
C THR A 142 31.44 -6.53 2.58
N PRO A 143 31.93 -7.44 1.73
CA PRO A 143 33.01 -8.33 2.14
C PRO A 143 34.21 -7.45 2.47
N THR A 144 34.59 -7.42 3.74
CA THR A 144 35.78 -6.74 4.24
C THR A 144 36.96 -7.20 3.41
N ASN A 145 37.42 -6.33 2.52
CA ASN A 145 38.58 -6.56 1.69
C ASN A 145 39.80 -6.48 2.61
N ARG A 146 40.09 -7.58 3.31
CA ARG A 146 41.29 -7.75 4.11
C ARG A 146 42.42 -7.99 3.12
N GLN A 147 43.01 -6.90 2.62
CA GLN A 147 44.29 -6.93 1.94
C GLN A 147 45.28 -7.68 2.85
N MET A 148 45.62 -8.89 2.44
CA MET A 148 46.81 -9.57 2.91
C MET A 148 47.98 -8.79 2.31
N ALA A 149 48.56 -7.91 3.13
CA ALA A 149 49.90 -7.40 2.88
C ALA A 149 50.86 -8.60 2.89
N ILE A 150 51.69 -8.63 1.86
CA ILE A 150 52.68 -9.66 1.51
C ILE A 150 53.78 -9.71 2.57
#